data_AF-A0A502LEU6-F1
#
_entry.id   AF-A0A502LEU6-F1
#
_cell.length_a   1.000
_cell.length_b   1.000
_cell.length_c   1.000
_cell.angle_alpha   90.00
_cell.angle_beta   90.00
_cell.angle_gamma   90.00
#
_symmetry.space_group_name_H-M   'P 1'
#
loop_
_entity.id
_entity.type
_entity.pdbx_description
1 polymer ?
#
loop_
_entity_poly.entity_id
_entity_poly.type
_entity_poly.pdbx_seq_one_letter_code
_entity_poly.pdbx_strand_id
1 'polypeptide(L)'
;MTYQEINFTNLFTDLNNWKPSSDLPKEYTQFTKAQFKRLLWKRAEDTALNSCCRLVGKRLYVNVPMFALWMAGELPLQKEAAKRRER
;
A
#
# COMPACT_ATOMS: atom_id res chain seq x y z
N MET A 1 -7.87 25.49 -5.13
CA MET A 1 -7.30 24.15 -4.88
C MET A 1 -8.13 23.16 -5.67
N THR A 2 -7.63 22.69 -6.81
CA THR A 2 -8.31 21.68 -7.63
C THR A 2 -8.03 20.31 -7.05
N TYR A 3 -9.05 19.63 -6.54
CA TYR A 3 -8.94 18.22 -6.16
C TYR A 3 -8.73 17.42 -7.45
N GLN A 4 -7.50 16.95 -7.69
CA GLN A 4 -7.28 15.96 -8.74
C GLN A 4 -7.90 14.65 -8.26
N GLU A 5 -8.82 14.09 -9.06
CA GLU A 5 -9.32 12.76 -8.83
C GLU A 5 -8.15 11.76 -8.87
N ILE A 6 -8.01 10.96 -7.81
CA ILE A 6 -6.99 9.93 -7.75
C ILE A 6 -7.37 8.82 -8.74
N ASN A 7 -6.65 8.74 -9.85
CA ASN A 7 -6.80 7.65 -10.79
C ASN A 7 -6.00 6.43 -10.31
N PHE A 8 -6.65 5.57 -9.52
CA PHE A 8 -6.05 4.35 -8.98
C PHE A 8 -5.54 3.40 -10.06
N THR A 9 -6.24 3.31 -11.20
CA THR A 9 -5.82 2.43 -12.31
C THR A 9 -4.42 2.81 -12.78
N ASN A 10 -4.18 4.10 -13.03
CA ASN A 10 -2.87 4.58 -13.46
C ASN A 10 -1.77 4.26 -12.44
N LEU A 11 -2.05 4.43 -11.16
CA LEU A 11 -1.11 4.10 -10.08
C LEU A 11 -0.78 2.61 -10.03
N PHE A 12 -1.77 1.74 -10.23
CA PHE A 12 -1.59 0.29 -10.25
C PHE A 12 -0.85 -0.22 -11.49
N THR A 13 -1.15 0.34 -12.66
CA THR A 13 -0.61 -0.12 -13.94
C THR A 13 0.79 0.39 -14.22
N ASP A 14 1.21 1.50 -13.61
CA ASP A 14 2.58 1.99 -13.74
C ASP A 14 3.56 1.11 -12.94
N LEU A 15 4.42 0.38 -13.66
CA LEU A 15 5.40 -0.53 -13.09
C LEU A 15 6.46 0.18 -12.25
N ASN A 16 6.74 1.47 -12.51
CA ASN A 16 7.74 2.23 -11.76
C ASN A 16 7.33 2.44 -10.29
N ASN A 17 6.03 2.34 -10.00
CA ASN A 17 5.50 2.46 -8.65
C ASN A 17 5.76 1.22 -7.78
N TRP A 18 6.15 0.09 -8.38
CA TRP A 18 6.34 -1.17 -7.69
C TRP A 18 7.80 -1.36 -7.27
N LYS A 19 8.05 -1.32 -5.96
CA LYS A 19 9.38 -1.47 -5.40
C LYS A 19 9.53 -2.75 -4.59
N PRO A 20 10.70 -3.43 -4.61
CA PRO A 20 10.95 -4.53 -3.70
C PRO A 20 10.82 -4.08 -2.25
N SER A 21 10.12 -4.85 -1.42
CA SER A 21 9.91 -4.49 -0.01
C SER A 21 11.22 -4.38 0.78
N SER A 22 12.30 -5.01 0.30
CA SER A 22 13.64 -4.92 0.86
C SER A 22 14.32 -3.56 0.68
N ASP A 23 13.88 -2.78 -0.31
CA ASP A 23 14.48 -1.50 -0.66
C ASP A 23 13.75 -0.32 0.01
N LEU A 24 12.46 -0.49 0.36
CA LEU A 24 11.68 0.54 1.05
C LEU A 24 12.36 1.12 2.31
N PRO A 25 12.96 0.32 3.23
CA PRO A 25 13.60 0.90 4.41
C PRO A 25 14.87 1.69 4.12
N LYS A 26 15.45 1.54 2.91
CA LYS A 26 16.62 2.32 2.47
C LYS A 26 16.17 3.69 1.95
N GLU A 27 15.01 3.73 1.30
CA GLU A 27 14.45 4.96 0.72
C GLU A 27 13.63 5.77 1.73
N TYR A 28 12.90 5.08 2.61
CA TYR A 28 11.97 5.66 3.59
C TYR A 28 12.46 5.36 5.01
N THR A 29 13.46 6.13 5.43
CA THR A 29 14.20 5.94 6.69
C THR A 29 13.38 6.21 7.96
N GLN A 30 12.20 6.82 7.84
CA GLN A 30 11.25 6.96 8.95
C GLN A 30 10.71 5.61 9.46
N PHE A 31 10.85 4.55 8.67
CA PHE A 31 10.44 3.20 9.07
C PHE A 31 11.65 2.27 9.12
N THR A 32 11.76 1.50 10.21
CA THR A 32 12.77 0.46 10.31
C THR A 32 12.43 -0.74 9.42
N LYS A 33 13.46 -1.48 8.99
CA LYS A 33 13.30 -2.75 8.26
C LYS A 33 12.43 -3.76 9.03
N ALA A 34 12.55 -3.81 10.36
CA ALA A 34 11.78 -4.71 11.20
C ALA A 34 10.28 -4.36 11.21
N GLN A 35 9.95 -3.06 11.32
CA GLN A 35 8.56 -2.58 11.25
C GLN A 35 7.93 -2.92 9.89
N PHE A 36 8.61 -2.61 8.78
CA PHE A 36 8.12 -2.95 7.44
C PHE A 36 7.93 -4.46 7.27
N LYS A 37 8.90 -5.26 7.69
CA LYS A 37 8.79 -6.73 7.61
C LYS A 37 7.58 -7.25 8.37
N ARG A 38 7.37 -6.79 9.61
CA ARG A 38 6.24 -7.22 10.45
C ARG A 38 4.91 -6.81 9.84
N LEU A 39 4.81 -5.57 9.35
CA LEU A 39 3.60 -5.06 8.69
C LEU A 39 3.25 -5.90 7.46
N LEU A 40 4.20 -6.09 6.55
CA LEU A 40 3.99 -6.78 5.29
C LEU A 40 3.80 -8.30 5.45
N TRP A 41 4.29 -8.88 6.55
CA TRP A 41 3.99 -10.27 6.92
C TRP A 41 2.49 -10.45 7.17
N LYS A 42 1.87 -9.50 7.88
CA LYS A 42 0.46 -9.52 8.23
C LYS A 42 -0.48 -8.98 7.15
N ARG A 43 0.05 -8.64 5.97
CA ARG A 43 -0.75 -8.06 4.89
C ARG A 43 -2.00 -8.88 4.52
N ALA A 44 -1.98 -10.20 4.67
CA ALA A 44 -3.12 -11.05 4.37
C ALA A 44 -4.32 -10.82 5.31
N GLU A 45 -4.09 -10.25 6.50
CA GLU A 45 -5.13 -9.92 7.48
C GLU A 45 -5.90 -8.63 7.10
N ASP A 46 -5.32 -7.77 6.25
CA ASP A 46 -5.91 -6.52 5.78
C ASP A 46 -6.00 -6.53 4.25
N THR A 47 -7.20 -6.66 3.71
CA THR A 47 -7.45 -6.71 2.26
C THR A 47 -6.98 -5.44 1.53
N ALA A 48 -7.05 -4.27 2.17
CA ALA A 48 -6.58 -3.01 1.60
C ALA A 48 -5.04 -2.98 1.55
N LEU A 49 -4.37 -3.40 2.62
CA LEU A 49 -2.90 -3.52 2.63
C LEU A 49 -2.42 -4.57 1.61
N ASN A 50 -3.09 -5.72 1.54
CA ASN A 50 -2.78 -6.77 0.58
C ASN A 50 -2.92 -6.27 -0.87
N SER A 51 -3.89 -5.40 -1.14
CA SER A 51 -4.10 -4.83 -2.47
C SER A 51 -2.89 -4.03 -2.97
N CYS A 52 -2.14 -3.40 -2.07
CA CYS A 52 -0.93 -2.63 -2.36
C CYS A 52 0.31 -3.50 -2.62
N CYS A 53 0.24 -4.81 -2.36
CA CYS A 53 1.38 -5.71 -2.38
C CYS A 53 1.22 -6.81 -3.44
N ARG A 54 2.30 -7.24 -4.08
CA ARG A 54 2.29 -8.40 -5.00
C ARG A 54 3.53 -9.26 -4.80
N LEU A 55 3.32 -10.57 -4.72
CA LEU A 55 4.42 -11.54 -4.70
C LEU A 55 4.73 -11.96 -6.14
N VAL A 56 5.98 -11.76 -6.56
CA VAL A 56 6.47 -12.18 -7.88
C VAL A 56 7.65 -13.13 -7.65
N GLY A 57 7.41 -14.42 -7.88
CA GLY A 57 8.34 -15.48 -7.47
C GLY A 57 8.51 -15.51 -5.94
N LYS A 58 9.73 -15.26 -5.46
CA LYS A 58 10.07 -15.21 -4.03
C LYS A 58 10.20 -13.78 -3.47
N ARG A 59 9.97 -12.75 -4.29
CA ARG A 59 10.14 -11.34 -3.89
C ARG A 59 8.78 -10.66 -3.73
N LEU A 60 8.62 -9.94 -2.63
CA LEU A 60 7.46 -9.11 -2.38
C LEU A 60 7.71 -7.71 -2.91
N TYR A 61 6.79 -7.22 -3.72
CA TYR A 61 6.75 -5.86 -4.23
C TYR A 61 5.61 -5.10 -3.57
N VAL A 62 5.83 -3.80 -3.37
CA VAL A 62 4.85 -2.88 -2.83
C VAL A 62 4.68 -1.75 -3.83
N ASN A 63 3.45 -1.46 -4.19
CA ASN A 63 3.11 -0.26 -4.94
C ASN A 63 3.14 0.93 -3.96
N VAL A 64 4.13 1.80 -4.11
CA VAL A 64 4.44 2.84 -3.12
C VAL A 64 3.34 3.89 -3.01
N PRO A 65 2.82 4.49 -4.10
CA PRO A 65 1.69 5.41 -4.02
C PRO A 65 0.45 4.80 -3.35
N MET A 66 0.11 3.55 -3.70
CA MET A 66 -1.04 2.87 -3.10
C MET A 66 -0.82 2.61 -1.60
N PHE A 67 0.40 2.25 -1.21
CA PHE A 67 0.76 2.09 0.20
C PHE A 67 0.69 3.41 0.97
N ALA A 68 1.09 4.53 0.37
CA ALA A 68 0.94 5.86 0.98
C ALA A 68 -0.53 6.22 1.18
N LEU A 69 -1.40 5.90 0.21
CA LEU A 69 -2.85 6.08 0.37
C LEU A 69 -3.43 5.16 1.45
N TRP A 70 -2.93 3.93 1.59
CA TRP A 70 -3.31 3.04 2.69
C TRP A 70 -2.94 3.60 4.06
N MET A 71 -1.72 4.15 4.19
CA MET A 71 -1.26 4.83 5.41
C MET A 71 -2.14 6.04 5.77
N ALA A 72 -2.66 6.74 4.75
CA ALA A 72 -3.58 7.86 4.92
C ALA A 72 -5.04 7.44 5.19
N GLY A 73 -5.39 6.16 5.03
CA GLY A 73 -6.77 5.68 5.12
C GLY A 73 -7.64 6.05 3.91
N GLU A 74 -7.01 6.43 2.81
CA GLU A 74 -7.68 6.99 1.64
C GLU A 74 -8.11 5.94 0.60
N LEU A 75 -7.76 4.67 0.80
CA LEU A 75 -8.15 3.62 -0.13
C LEU A 75 -9.66 3.37 -0.12
N PRO A 76 -10.28 3.08 -1.28
CA PRO A 76 -11.70 2.75 -1.36
C PRO A 76 -12.11 1.63 -0.39
N LEU A 77 -11.31 0.56 -0.31
CA LEU A 77 -11.55 -0.58 0.58
C LEU A 77 -11.57 -0.18 2.07
N GLN A 78 -10.74 0.77 2.50
CA GLN A 78 -10.74 1.27 3.88
C GLN A 78 -11.96 2.14 4.14
N LYS A 79 -12.29 3.05 3.21
CA LYS A 79 -13.48 3.91 3.33
C LYS A 79 -14.78 3.12 3.34
N GLU A 80 -14.88 2.07 2.53
CA GLU A 80 -16.05 1.18 2.53
C GLU A 80 -16.18 0.39 3.83
N ALA A 81 -15.07 -0.13 4.36
CA ALA A 81 -15.06 -0.82 5.64
C ALA A 81 -15.46 0.10 6.80
N ALA A 82 -14.99 1.36 6.80
CA ALA A 82 -15.37 2.36 7.80
C ALA A 82 -16.88 2.65 7.77
N LYS A 83 -17.45 2.90 6.58
CA LYS A 83 -18.90 3.15 6.41
C LYS A 83 -19.79 2.00 6.88
N ARG A 84 -19.32 0.75 6.83
CA ARG A 84 -20.07 -0.42 7.32
C ARG A 84 -20.10 -0.51 8.84
N ARG A 85 -19.13 0.07 9.55
CA ARG A 85 -19.06 0.06 11.02
C ARG A 85 -19.94 1.12 11.67
N GLU A 86 -20.33 2.14 10.91
CA GLU A 86 -21.18 3.25 11.37
C GLU A 86 -22.68 2.96 11.18
N ARG A 87 -23.05 1.78 10.68
CA ARG A 87 -24.43 1.30 10.54
C ARG A 87 -24.73 0.24 11.60
#